data_AF-A0A7X8NQV2-F1
#
_entry.id   AF-A0A7X8NQV2-F1
#
_cell.length_a   1.000
_cell.length_b   1.000
_cell.length_c   1.000
_cell.angle_alpha   90.00
_cell.angle_beta   90.00
_cell.angle_gamma   90.00
#
_symmetry.space_group_name_H-M   'P 1'
#
loop_
_entity.id
_entity.type
_entity.pdbx_description
1 polymer ?
#
loop_
_entity_poly.entity_id
_entity_poly.type
_entity_poly.pdbx_seq_one_letter_code
_entity_poly.pdbx_strand_id
1 'polypeptide(L)'
;MQIAKQAYSASAQAIAGLSILDGFWRDATASNPWGMWRWAASLLAIHQPERMIPLDCPWWNVAATREIDAFLANLPAARVFEYGSGASTAWLSRRAQEVISVEHHAGWHARLAQLLANRGNVKLWHRDLATPAYVDAIAEAGGQFDLIVVDGRDRNACLARAIPYLKPGGRILFDDTGRLRYRRAIKSSGLQEHRHFGRSYCVPYPDFSSILHA
;
A
#
# COMPACT_ATOMS: atom_id res chain seq x y z
N MET A 1 9.66 -19.30 -8.34
CA MET A 1 8.75 -18.45 -7.54
C MET A 1 7.77 -17.64 -8.40
N GLN A 2 8.21 -17.02 -9.51
CA GLN A 2 7.34 -16.17 -10.35
C GLN A 2 6.20 -16.93 -11.05
N ILE A 3 6.46 -18.13 -11.57
CA ILE A 3 5.43 -19.00 -12.20
C ILE A 3 4.37 -19.42 -11.18
N ALA A 4 4.77 -19.84 -9.98
CA ALA A 4 3.83 -20.21 -8.91
C ALA A 4 2.95 -19.01 -8.49
N LYS A 5 3.51 -17.79 -8.43
CA LYS A 5 2.76 -16.56 -8.14
C LYS A 5 1.75 -16.22 -9.25
N GLN A 6 2.12 -16.40 -10.51
CA GLN A 6 1.22 -16.18 -11.66
C GLN A 6 0.08 -17.21 -11.68
N ALA A 7 0.40 -18.49 -11.48
CA ALA A 7 -0.60 -19.57 -11.42
C ALA A 7 -1.59 -19.37 -10.26
N TYR A 8 -1.08 -18.98 -9.08
CA TYR A 8 -1.91 -18.60 -7.95
C TYR A 8 -2.83 -17.41 -8.29
N SER A 9 -2.26 -16.32 -8.84
CA SER A 9 -3.03 -15.12 -9.18
C SER A 9 -4.17 -15.42 -10.16
N ALA A 10 -3.91 -16.20 -11.21
CA ALA A 10 -4.92 -16.56 -12.19
C ALA A 10 -6.04 -17.43 -11.58
N SER A 11 -5.66 -18.43 -10.78
CA SER A 11 -6.62 -19.34 -10.14
C SER A 11 -7.49 -18.59 -9.12
N ALA A 12 -6.87 -17.76 -8.28
CA ALA A 12 -7.56 -16.94 -7.29
C ALA A 12 -8.55 -15.97 -7.95
N GLN A 13 -8.16 -15.33 -9.06
CA GLN A 13 -9.00 -14.42 -9.82
C GLN A 13 -10.21 -15.13 -10.45
N ALA A 14 -10.02 -16.33 -11.00
CA ALA A 14 -11.11 -17.11 -11.56
C ALA A 14 -12.13 -17.52 -10.49
N ILE A 15 -11.66 -17.99 -9.32
CA ILE A 15 -12.51 -18.39 -8.20
C ILE A 15 -13.29 -17.20 -7.65
N ALA A 16 -12.67 -16.02 -7.56
CA ALA A 16 -13.28 -14.81 -7.01
C ALA A 16 -14.58 -14.39 -7.72
N GLY A 17 -14.72 -14.73 -9.00
CA GLY A 17 -15.88 -14.40 -9.84
C GLY A 17 -17.11 -15.28 -9.65
N LEU A 18 -17.02 -16.36 -8.87
CA LEU A 18 -18.13 -17.30 -8.69
C LEU A 18 -19.18 -16.73 -7.72
N SER A 19 -20.44 -16.69 -8.14
CA SER A 19 -21.56 -16.18 -7.33
C SER A 19 -21.77 -16.93 -6.02
N ILE A 20 -21.32 -18.18 -5.92
CA ILE A 20 -21.33 -18.95 -4.67
C ILE A 20 -20.54 -18.26 -3.55
N LEU A 21 -19.62 -17.34 -3.88
CA LEU A 21 -18.82 -16.59 -2.93
C LEU A 21 -19.44 -15.25 -2.52
N ASP A 22 -20.62 -14.86 -3.03
CA ASP A 22 -21.21 -13.55 -2.72
C ASP A 22 -21.49 -13.38 -1.21
N GLY A 23 -21.96 -14.44 -0.54
CA GLY A 23 -22.11 -14.45 0.92
C GLY A 23 -20.77 -14.28 1.64
N PHE A 24 -19.75 -15.01 1.19
CA PHE A 24 -18.40 -14.91 1.74
C PHE A 24 -17.81 -13.50 1.63
N TRP A 25 -17.96 -12.83 0.47
CA TRP A 25 -17.51 -11.45 0.29
C TRP A 25 -18.23 -10.48 1.23
N ARG A 26 -19.55 -10.66 1.39
CA ARG A 26 -20.36 -9.84 2.31
C ARG A 26 -19.90 -10.00 3.76
N ASP A 27 -19.74 -11.24 4.20
CA ASP A 27 -19.32 -11.56 5.57
C ASP A 27 -17.89 -11.08 5.84
N ALA A 28 -16.97 -11.24 4.88
CA ALA A 28 -15.61 -10.73 5.00
C ALA A 28 -15.56 -9.20 5.13
N THR A 29 -16.41 -8.49 4.38
CA THR A 29 -16.53 -7.03 4.43
C THR A 29 -17.12 -6.54 5.77
N ALA A 30 -17.99 -7.33 6.41
CA ALA A 30 -18.53 -7.04 7.73
C ALA A 30 -17.63 -7.50 8.90
N SER A 31 -16.66 -8.38 8.64
CA SER A 31 -15.78 -8.95 9.66
C SER A 31 -14.71 -7.97 10.17
N ASN A 32 -13.98 -8.33 11.23
CA ASN A 32 -12.86 -7.54 11.75
C ASN A 32 -11.83 -7.19 10.64
N PRO A 33 -11.41 -5.92 10.49
CA PRO A 33 -10.43 -5.48 9.48
C PRO A 33 -9.11 -6.26 9.46
N TRP A 34 -8.69 -6.77 10.62
CA TRP A 34 -7.45 -7.50 10.83
C TRP A 34 -7.68 -9.02 10.92
N GLY A 35 -8.93 -9.47 10.82
CA GLY A 35 -9.36 -10.83 11.06
C GLY A 35 -8.92 -11.84 9.99
N MET A 36 -9.17 -13.12 10.26
CA MET A 36 -8.89 -14.20 9.30
C MET A 36 -9.83 -14.16 8.09
N TRP A 37 -11.10 -13.81 8.28
CA TRP A 37 -12.07 -13.72 7.18
C TRP A 37 -11.69 -12.68 6.14
N ARG A 38 -11.34 -11.47 6.58
CA ARG A 38 -10.92 -10.40 5.66
C ARG A 38 -9.59 -10.71 4.97
N TRP A 39 -8.66 -11.31 5.70
CA TRP A 39 -7.43 -11.82 5.10
C TRP A 39 -7.70 -12.92 4.05
N ALA A 40 -8.55 -13.90 4.35
CA ALA A 40 -8.90 -14.97 3.42
C ALA A 40 -9.56 -14.40 2.14
N ALA A 41 -10.46 -13.42 2.27
CA ALA A 41 -11.06 -12.76 1.13
C ALA A 41 -10.03 -12.00 0.28
N SER A 42 -9.05 -11.36 0.92
CA SER A 42 -7.97 -10.68 0.19
C SER A 42 -7.16 -11.64 -0.70
N LEU A 43 -7.01 -12.92 -0.34
CA LEU A 43 -6.30 -13.92 -1.14
C LEU A 43 -6.94 -14.10 -2.53
N LEU A 44 -8.26 -13.96 -2.61
CA LEU A 44 -9.01 -14.04 -3.87
C LEU A 44 -9.00 -12.71 -4.66
N ALA A 45 -8.44 -11.64 -4.11
CA ALA A 45 -8.50 -10.29 -4.68
C ALA A 45 -7.14 -9.76 -5.18
N ILE A 46 -6.14 -10.62 -5.33
CA ILE A 46 -4.81 -10.22 -5.82
C ILE A 46 -4.88 -9.53 -7.19
N HIS A 47 -4.28 -8.33 -7.29
CA HIS A 47 -4.35 -7.43 -8.46
C HIS A 47 -5.77 -7.06 -8.94
N GLN A 48 -6.77 -7.14 -8.05
CA GLN A 48 -8.16 -6.73 -8.32
C GLN A 48 -8.57 -5.60 -7.36
N PRO A 49 -8.24 -4.33 -7.67
CA PRO A 49 -8.57 -3.20 -6.80
C PRO A 49 -10.08 -3.06 -6.58
N GLU A 50 -10.93 -3.46 -7.53
CA GLU A 50 -12.39 -3.47 -7.40
C GLU A 50 -12.89 -4.35 -6.26
N ARG A 51 -12.15 -5.42 -5.94
CA ARG A 51 -12.47 -6.34 -4.84
C ARG A 51 -11.77 -5.96 -3.54
N MET A 52 -10.54 -5.44 -3.63
CA MET A 52 -9.78 -5.03 -2.45
C MET A 52 -10.30 -3.75 -1.80
N ILE A 53 -10.77 -2.78 -2.60
CA ILE A 53 -11.25 -1.48 -2.08
C ILE A 53 -12.49 -1.63 -1.18
N PRO A 54 -13.49 -2.47 -1.52
CA PRO A 54 -14.61 -2.78 -0.63
C PRO A 54 -14.21 -3.48 0.66
N LEU A 55 -13.20 -4.36 0.62
CA LEU A 55 -12.67 -5.00 1.83
C LEU A 55 -11.99 -4.00 2.78
N ASP A 56 -11.66 -2.79 2.31
CA ASP A 56 -10.87 -1.83 3.05
C ASP A 56 -9.54 -2.44 3.55
N CYS A 57 -8.85 -3.14 2.65
CA CYS A 57 -7.51 -3.67 2.89
C CYS A 57 -6.49 -2.99 1.96
N PRO A 58 -5.30 -2.61 2.46
CA PRO A 58 -4.17 -2.28 1.62
C PRO A 58 -3.45 -3.57 1.15
N TRP A 59 -2.32 -3.43 0.46
CA TRP A 59 -1.52 -4.55 -0.03
C TRP A 59 -0.48 -5.08 0.96
N TRP A 60 -0.42 -4.51 2.16
CA TRP A 60 0.71 -4.67 3.08
C TRP A 60 0.53 -5.82 4.07
N ASN A 61 1.54 -6.01 4.93
CA ASN A 61 1.44 -6.85 6.12
C ASN A 61 0.31 -6.36 7.06
N VAL A 62 -0.47 -7.29 7.62
CA VAL A 62 -1.64 -6.99 8.48
C VAL A 62 -1.22 -6.27 9.77
N ALA A 63 -0.11 -6.67 10.39
CA ALA A 63 0.36 -6.04 11.63
C ALA A 63 0.87 -4.62 11.38
N ALA A 64 1.63 -4.42 10.30
CA ALA A 64 2.06 -3.08 9.89
C ALA A 64 0.86 -2.19 9.53
N THR A 65 -0.13 -2.73 8.82
CA THR A 65 -1.37 -2.00 8.50
C THR A 65 -2.08 -1.52 9.76
N ARG A 66 -2.22 -2.40 10.77
CA ARG A 66 -2.85 -2.06 12.05
C ARG A 66 -2.09 -0.96 12.80
N GLU A 67 -0.77 -0.97 12.74
CA GLU A 67 0.04 0.09 13.36
C GLU A 67 -0.14 1.43 12.65
N ILE A 68 -0.15 1.45 11.31
CA ILE A 68 -0.41 2.67 10.53
C ILE A 68 -1.84 3.19 10.76
N ASP A 69 -2.82 2.29 10.85
CA ASP A 69 -4.21 2.65 11.17
C ASP A 69 -4.30 3.38 12.52
N ALA A 70 -3.69 2.81 13.56
CA ALA A 70 -3.64 3.42 14.88
C ALA A 70 -2.88 4.77 14.89
N PHE A 71 -1.82 4.88 14.10
CA PHE A 71 -1.09 6.14 13.94
C PHE A 71 -1.95 7.23 13.30
N LEU A 72 -2.58 6.94 12.15
CA LEU A 72 -3.41 7.89 11.42
C LEU A 72 -4.69 8.27 12.19
N ALA A 73 -5.24 7.37 13.02
CA ALA A 73 -6.38 7.68 13.88
C ALA A 73 -6.11 8.85 14.85
N ASN A 74 -4.85 9.09 15.21
CA ASN A 74 -4.44 10.22 16.05
C ASN A 74 -4.14 11.51 15.25
N LEU A 75 -4.21 11.46 13.91
CA LEU A 75 -3.85 12.53 13.00
C LEU A 75 -4.92 12.70 11.91
N PRO A 76 -6.13 13.19 12.24
CA PRO A 76 -7.21 13.33 11.27
C PRO A 76 -6.87 14.28 10.11
N ALA A 77 -5.93 15.21 10.32
CA ALA A 77 -5.40 16.13 9.32
C ALA A 77 -4.13 15.60 8.60
N ALA A 78 -3.87 14.28 8.67
CA ALA A 78 -2.67 13.70 8.09
C ALA A 78 -2.56 13.96 6.59
N ARG A 79 -1.34 14.30 6.14
CA ARG A 79 -0.93 14.32 4.74
C ARG A 79 -0.11 13.08 4.46
N VAL A 80 -0.51 12.33 3.44
CA VAL A 80 0.14 11.08 3.02
C VAL A 80 0.71 11.21 1.63
N PHE A 81 1.95 10.75 1.45
CA PHE A 81 2.53 10.51 0.13
C PHE A 81 2.74 9.02 -0.09
N GLU A 82 2.42 8.50 -1.26
CA GLU A 82 2.54 7.07 -1.59
C GLU A 82 3.25 6.87 -2.93
N TYR A 83 4.37 6.14 -2.89
CA TYR A 83 5.00 5.55 -4.06
C TYR A 83 4.37 4.18 -4.35
N GLY A 84 3.63 4.07 -5.45
CA GLY A 84 2.94 2.84 -5.88
C GLY A 84 1.48 2.85 -5.44
N SER A 85 0.58 3.00 -6.41
CA SER A 85 -0.85 3.21 -6.12
C SER A 85 -1.67 1.93 -6.16
N GLY A 86 -2.81 1.91 -5.48
CA GLY A 86 -3.67 0.73 -5.44
C GLY A 86 -4.84 0.80 -4.48
N ALA A 87 -5.24 -0.36 -3.96
CA ALA A 87 -6.22 -0.44 -2.87
C ALA A 87 -5.73 0.28 -1.61
N SER A 88 -4.42 0.33 -1.39
CA SER A 88 -3.78 1.15 -0.35
C SER A 88 -4.10 2.64 -0.50
N THR A 89 -4.13 3.19 -1.72
CA THR A 89 -4.55 4.58 -1.97
C THR A 89 -5.99 4.83 -1.46
N ALA A 90 -6.91 3.92 -1.79
CA ALA A 90 -8.29 4.01 -1.31
C ALA A 90 -8.39 3.86 0.21
N TRP A 91 -7.61 2.95 0.78
CA TRP A 91 -7.53 2.70 2.22
C TRP A 91 -7.03 3.94 2.98
N LEU A 92 -5.97 4.58 2.48
CA LEU A 92 -5.39 5.81 3.01
C LEU A 92 -6.36 6.98 2.93
N SER A 93 -7.10 7.10 1.83
CA SER A 93 -8.06 8.21 1.63
C SER A 93 -9.22 8.21 2.63
N ARG A 94 -9.48 7.09 3.32
CA ARG A 94 -10.47 7.02 4.41
C ARG A 94 -9.90 7.48 5.75
N ARG A 95 -8.58 7.67 5.84
CA ARG A 95 -7.81 7.84 7.09
C ARG A 95 -6.97 9.10 7.15
N ALA A 96 -6.87 9.82 6.04
CA ALA A 96 -6.04 11.00 5.90
C ALA A 96 -6.78 12.14 5.20
N GLN A 97 -6.40 13.37 5.52
CA GLN A 97 -6.99 14.57 4.91
C GLN A 97 -6.53 14.76 3.47
N GLU A 98 -5.30 14.35 3.14
CA GLU A 98 -4.76 14.41 1.78
C GLU A 98 -3.94 13.16 1.49
N VAL A 99 -4.15 12.56 0.32
CA VAL A 99 -3.35 11.45 -0.19
C VAL A 99 -2.84 11.80 -1.58
N ILE A 100 -1.53 11.76 -1.76
CA ILE A 100 -0.86 11.91 -3.05
C ILE A 100 -0.19 10.59 -3.39
N SER A 101 -0.66 9.92 -4.44
CA SER A 101 -0.12 8.62 -4.86
C SER A 101 0.46 8.72 -6.26
N VAL A 102 1.69 8.22 -6.45
CA VAL A 102 2.35 8.17 -7.76
C VAL A 102 2.35 6.74 -8.31
N GLU A 103 1.98 6.63 -9.59
CA GLU A 103 1.88 5.38 -10.34
C GLU A 103 2.72 5.41 -11.61
N HIS A 104 3.44 4.33 -11.86
CA HIS A 104 4.31 4.17 -13.03
C HIS A 104 3.66 3.50 -14.23
N HIS A 105 2.63 2.69 -14.01
CA HIS A 105 2.01 1.92 -15.07
C HIS A 105 0.74 2.62 -15.56
N ALA A 106 0.77 3.18 -16.76
CA ALA A 106 -0.31 3.97 -17.35
C ALA A 106 -1.68 3.27 -17.32
N GLY A 107 -1.75 1.99 -17.68
CA GLY A 107 -3.02 1.25 -17.65
C GLY A 107 -3.56 1.00 -16.24
N TRP A 108 -2.68 0.93 -15.24
CA TRP A 108 -3.09 0.73 -13.84
C TRP A 108 -3.52 2.06 -13.23
N HIS A 109 -2.81 3.14 -13.55
CA HIS A 109 -3.22 4.52 -13.25
C HIS A 109 -4.61 4.81 -13.79
N ALA A 110 -4.87 4.54 -15.08
CA ALA A 110 -6.17 4.77 -15.70
C ALA A 110 -7.31 3.99 -15.00
N ARG A 111 -7.05 2.73 -14.65
CA ARG A 111 -8.00 1.89 -13.91
C ARG A 111 -8.30 2.45 -12.52
N LEU A 112 -7.27 2.84 -11.77
CA LEU A 112 -7.45 3.43 -10.43
C LEU A 112 -8.11 4.80 -10.47
N ALA A 113 -7.81 5.62 -11.48
CA ALA A 113 -8.44 6.93 -11.64
C ALA A 113 -9.96 6.81 -11.72
N GLN A 114 -10.48 5.78 -12.40
CA GLN A 114 -11.91 5.48 -12.44
C GLN A 114 -12.46 5.06 -11.07
N LEU A 115 -11.77 4.16 -10.37
CA LEU A 115 -12.21 3.63 -9.08
C LEU A 115 -12.14 4.66 -7.94
N LEU A 116 -11.28 5.67 -8.08
CA LEU A 116 -11.04 6.70 -7.07
C LEU A 116 -11.68 8.05 -7.43
N ALA A 117 -12.41 8.16 -8.54
CA ALA A 117 -12.97 9.42 -9.06
C ALA A 117 -13.81 10.20 -8.03
N ASN A 118 -14.50 9.49 -7.13
CA ASN A 118 -15.36 10.09 -6.10
C ASN A 118 -14.61 10.42 -4.79
N ARG A 119 -13.28 10.34 -4.76
CA ARG A 119 -12.46 10.61 -3.57
C ARG A 119 -11.73 11.95 -3.73
N GLY A 120 -12.39 13.02 -3.31
CA GLY A 120 -11.89 14.40 -3.49
C GLY A 120 -10.58 14.73 -2.77
N ASN A 121 -10.13 13.88 -1.82
CA ASN A 121 -8.87 14.04 -1.10
C ASN A 121 -7.70 13.25 -1.72
N VAL A 122 -7.88 12.60 -2.87
CA VAL A 122 -6.83 11.84 -3.56
C VAL A 122 -6.33 12.59 -4.78
N LYS A 123 -5.00 12.74 -4.88
CA LYS A 123 -4.29 13.14 -6.09
C LYS A 123 -3.52 11.94 -6.62
N LEU A 124 -3.96 11.40 -7.76
CA LEU A 124 -3.32 10.23 -8.39
C LEU A 124 -2.48 10.66 -9.60
N TRP A 125 -1.16 10.56 -9.49
CA TRP A 125 -0.22 10.99 -10.51
C TRP A 125 0.34 9.82 -11.32
N HIS A 126 0.52 10.03 -12.62
CA HIS A 126 1.25 9.11 -13.48
C HIS A 126 2.67 9.63 -13.75
N ARG A 127 3.69 8.81 -13.46
CA ARG A 127 5.10 9.10 -13.73
C ARG A 127 5.79 7.79 -14.14
N ASP A 128 6.21 7.68 -15.39
CA ASP A 128 6.94 6.49 -15.83
C ASP A 128 8.33 6.37 -15.15
N LEU A 129 9.01 5.24 -15.40
CA LEU A 129 10.33 4.94 -14.86
C LEU A 129 11.48 5.29 -15.82
N ALA A 130 11.19 5.89 -16.98
CA ALA A 130 12.23 6.23 -17.96
C ALA A 130 13.07 7.42 -17.48
N THR A 131 12.54 8.19 -16.52
CA THR A 131 13.20 9.34 -15.91
C THR A 131 13.12 9.25 -14.37
N PRO A 132 13.88 10.09 -13.64
CA PRO A 132 13.74 10.19 -12.18
C PRO A 132 12.38 10.70 -11.70
N ALA A 133 11.48 11.10 -12.59
CA ALA A 133 10.22 11.77 -12.25
C ALA A 133 9.32 10.94 -11.31
N TYR A 134 9.38 9.61 -11.37
CA TYR A 134 8.69 8.76 -10.40
C TYR A 134 9.24 8.93 -8.97
N VAL A 135 10.57 8.90 -8.81
CA VAL A 135 11.25 9.05 -7.51
C VAL A 135 11.12 10.50 -7.00
N ASP A 136 11.28 11.46 -7.90
CA ASP A 136 11.25 12.90 -7.59
C ASP A 136 9.85 13.48 -7.39
N ALA A 137 8.80 12.72 -7.70
CA ALA A 137 7.41 13.18 -7.55
C ALA A 137 7.11 13.78 -6.16
N ILE A 138 7.71 13.26 -5.09
CA ILE A 138 7.50 13.81 -3.73
C ILE A 138 7.94 15.27 -3.60
N ALA A 139 8.93 15.70 -4.38
CA ALA A 139 9.39 17.09 -4.39
C ALA A 139 8.34 18.02 -5.00
N GLU A 140 7.63 17.57 -6.05
CA GLU A 140 6.53 18.30 -6.68
C GLU A 140 5.31 18.40 -5.75
N ALA A 141 5.13 17.44 -4.84
CA ALA A 141 4.01 17.38 -3.91
C ALA A 141 4.03 18.47 -2.82
N GLY A 142 5.21 19.00 -2.53
CA GLY A 142 5.40 20.16 -1.65
C GLY A 142 5.12 19.90 -0.17
N GLY A 143 5.97 20.51 0.67
CA GLY A 143 5.89 20.38 2.13
C GLY A 143 6.28 18.98 2.61
N GLN A 144 5.91 18.68 3.85
CA GLN A 144 6.23 17.41 4.51
C GLN A 144 4.97 16.58 4.77
N PHE A 145 5.18 15.28 5.02
CA PHE A 145 4.13 14.28 5.18
C PHE A 145 4.20 13.60 6.55
N ASP A 146 3.03 13.28 7.10
CA ASP A 146 2.90 12.52 8.35
C ASP A 146 3.20 11.04 8.10
N LEU A 147 2.83 10.55 6.91
CA LEU A 147 3.11 9.20 6.45
C LEU A 147 3.64 9.24 5.01
N ILE A 148 4.73 8.51 4.76
CA ILE A 148 5.20 8.21 3.41
C ILE A 148 5.15 6.70 3.20
N VAL A 149 4.53 6.24 2.12
CA VAL A 149 4.46 4.82 1.76
C VAL A 149 5.42 4.55 0.61
N VAL A 150 6.25 3.51 0.75
CA VAL A 150 7.17 3.00 -0.27
C VAL A 150 6.77 1.57 -0.62
N ASP A 151 5.84 1.43 -1.57
CA ASP A 151 5.30 0.15 -2.03
C ASP A 151 5.28 0.01 -3.57
N GLY A 152 6.03 0.85 -4.28
CA GLY A 152 6.10 0.85 -5.74
C GLY A 152 7.41 0.33 -6.30
N ARG A 153 7.98 1.10 -7.24
CA ARG A 153 9.26 0.84 -7.92
C ARG A 153 10.39 1.65 -7.30
N ASP A 154 11.63 1.29 -7.62
CA ASP A 154 12.86 1.96 -7.16
C ASP A 154 12.88 2.31 -5.66
N ARG A 155 12.39 1.38 -4.83
CA ARG A 155 12.09 1.61 -3.42
C ARG A 155 13.27 2.14 -2.60
N ASN A 156 14.51 1.73 -2.92
CA ASN A 156 15.70 2.26 -2.25
C ASN A 156 15.92 3.76 -2.55
N ALA A 157 15.73 4.17 -3.81
CA ALA A 157 15.84 5.57 -4.21
C ALA A 157 14.66 6.38 -3.65
N CYS A 158 13.44 5.83 -3.68
CA CYS A 158 12.26 6.45 -3.09
C CYS A 158 12.45 6.67 -1.57
N LEU A 159 12.97 5.69 -0.83
CA LEU A 159 13.27 5.84 0.59
C LEU A 159 14.28 6.98 0.82
N ALA A 160 15.40 6.98 0.09
CA ALA A 160 16.40 8.03 0.24
C ALA A 160 15.83 9.42 -0.08
N ARG A 161 14.99 9.52 -1.11
CA ARG A 161 14.35 10.76 -1.53
C ARG A 161 13.28 11.24 -0.56
N ALA A 162 12.60 10.32 0.12
CA ALA A 162 11.48 10.60 1.03
C ALA A 162 11.90 11.25 2.35
N ILE A 163 13.08 10.90 2.87
CA ILE A 163 13.51 11.29 4.23
C ILE A 163 13.41 12.81 4.50
N PRO A 164 13.88 13.71 3.61
CA PRO A 164 13.75 15.16 3.84
C PRO A 164 12.31 15.68 3.87
N TYR A 165 11.36 14.94 3.29
CA TYR A 165 9.94 15.29 3.21
C TYR A 165 9.13 14.65 4.34
N LEU A 166 9.77 13.95 5.27
CA LEU A 166 9.10 13.38 6.44
C LEU A 166 8.98 14.43 7.54
N LYS A 167 7.77 14.59 8.11
CA LYS A 167 7.57 15.47 9.27
C LYS A 167 8.28 14.91 10.52
N PRO A 168 8.65 15.76 11.50
CA PRO A 168 8.98 15.29 12.84
C PRO A 168 7.86 14.41 13.41
N GLY A 169 8.21 13.22 13.91
CA GLY A 169 7.23 12.22 14.39
C GLY A 169 6.46 11.49 13.28
N GLY A 170 6.75 11.78 12.01
CA GLY A 170 6.22 11.08 10.85
C GLY A 170 6.77 9.67 10.72
N ARG A 171 6.12 8.86 9.87
CA ARG A 171 6.51 7.47 9.61
C ARG A 171 6.69 7.18 8.13
N ILE A 172 7.59 6.26 7.80
CA ILE A 172 7.69 5.66 6.47
C ILE A 172 7.26 4.20 6.55
N LEU A 173 6.20 3.82 5.86
CA LEU A 173 5.88 2.42 5.63
C LEU A 173 6.65 1.93 4.40
N PHE A 174 7.56 0.98 4.59
CA PHE A 174 8.31 0.33 3.53
C PHE A 174 7.85 -1.12 3.44
N ASP A 175 7.26 -1.52 2.30
CA ASP A 175 6.74 -2.87 2.12
C ASP A 175 7.75 -3.85 1.47
N ASP A 176 7.50 -5.17 1.50
CA ASP A 176 8.39 -6.23 0.99
C ASP A 176 9.81 -6.25 1.62
N THR A 177 9.95 -5.85 2.89
CA THR A 177 11.27 -5.69 3.53
C THR A 177 11.93 -7.02 3.93
N GLY A 178 11.32 -8.14 3.54
CA GLY A 178 11.93 -9.47 3.51
C GLY A 178 13.04 -9.56 2.47
N ARG A 179 12.98 -8.74 1.41
CA ARG A 179 13.96 -8.77 0.32
C ARG A 179 15.30 -8.20 0.77
N LEU A 180 16.36 -9.00 0.61
CA LEU A 180 17.73 -8.64 1.01
C LEU A 180 18.20 -7.30 0.43
N ARG A 181 17.82 -6.98 -0.81
CA ARG A 181 18.18 -5.74 -1.52
C ARG A 181 17.73 -4.45 -0.84
N TYR A 182 16.74 -4.50 0.07
CA TYR A 182 16.25 -3.31 0.79
C TYR A 182 16.90 -3.13 2.16
N ARG A 183 17.52 -4.19 2.72
CA ARG A 183 18.04 -4.18 4.09
C ARG A 183 19.13 -3.13 4.30
N ARG A 184 20.01 -2.94 3.31
CA ARG A 184 21.08 -1.92 3.39
C ARG A 184 20.50 -0.52 3.43
N ALA A 185 19.55 -0.20 2.55
CA ALA A 185 18.94 1.13 2.50
C ALA A 185 18.17 1.47 3.78
N ILE A 186 17.42 0.50 4.33
CA ILE A 186 16.71 0.68 5.60
C ILE A 186 17.70 0.96 6.75
N LYS A 187 18.76 0.15 6.89
CA LYS A 187 19.78 0.36 7.93
C LYS A 187 20.52 1.69 7.79
N SER A 188 20.75 2.15 6.57
CA SER A 188 21.46 3.42 6.29
C SER A 188 20.54 4.64 6.29
N SER A 189 19.23 4.49 6.51
CA SER A 189 18.27 5.60 6.48
C SER A 189 18.38 6.56 7.67
N GLY A 190 18.98 6.12 8.77
CA GLY A 190 19.02 6.86 10.03
C GLY A 190 17.71 6.81 10.84
N LEU A 191 16.67 6.14 10.32
CA LEU A 191 15.37 5.99 10.98
C LEU A 191 15.33 4.70 11.83
N GLN A 192 14.56 4.73 12.91
CA GLN A 192 14.35 3.53 13.74
C GLN A 192 13.38 2.57 13.04
N GLU A 193 13.79 1.32 12.85
CA GLU A 193 12.95 0.30 12.19
C GLU A 193 12.11 -0.49 13.21
N HIS A 194 10.80 -0.46 13.03
CA HIS A 194 9.87 -1.47 13.54
C HIS A 194 9.47 -2.42 12.41
N ARG A 195 9.96 -3.66 12.49
CA ARG A 195 9.77 -4.65 11.43
C ARG A 195 8.69 -5.67 11.81
N HIS A 196 7.69 -5.80 10.95
CA HIS A 196 6.58 -6.72 11.12
C HIS A 196 6.77 -7.96 10.25
N PHE A 197 6.43 -9.13 10.78
CA PHE A 197 6.41 -10.41 10.06
C PHE A 197 5.07 -11.10 10.30
N GLY A 198 4.51 -11.70 9.25
CA GLY A 198 3.31 -12.52 9.36
C GLY A 198 2.42 -12.39 8.14
N ARG A 199 1.10 -12.45 8.35
CA ARG A 199 0.11 -12.36 7.26
C ARG A 199 0.25 -11.05 6.50
N SER A 200 0.31 -11.15 5.17
CA SER A 200 0.12 -10.03 4.26
C SER A 200 -1.17 -10.25 3.47
N TYR A 201 -1.83 -9.16 3.11
CA TYR A 201 -3.02 -9.27 2.26
C TYR A 201 -2.64 -9.79 0.87
N CYS A 202 -3.57 -10.48 0.23
CA CYS A 202 -3.45 -11.04 -1.14
C CYS A 202 -2.44 -12.17 -1.36
N VAL A 203 -1.60 -12.51 -0.39
CA VAL A 203 -0.63 -13.62 -0.50
C VAL A 203 -0.82 -14.65 0.61
N PRO A 204 -0.74 -15.95 0.30
CA PRO A 204 -1.00 -17.02 1.27
C PRO A 204 0.23 -17.36 2.14
N TYR A 205 1.37 -16.73 1.87
CA TYR A 205 2.62 -16.90 2.62
C TYR A 205 2.93 -15.64 3.42
N PRO A 206 3.65 -15.76 4.54
CA PRO A 206 3.99 -14.59 5.33
C PRO A 206 5.03 -13.71 4.62
N ASP A 207 4.99 -12.42 4.88
CA ASP A 207 5.97 -11.45 4.39
C ASP A 207 6.30 -10.41 5.47
N PHE A 208 7.20 -9.50 5.14
CA PHE A 208 7.62 -8.41 5.99
C PHE A 208 7.26 -7.05 5.41
N SER A 209 6.78 -6.18 6.27
CA SER A 209 6.77 -4.73 6.06
C SER A 209 7.47 -4.07 7.23
N SER A 210 8.18 -2.98 6.99
CA SER A 210 8.83 -2.19 8.03
C SER A 210 8.18 -0.82 8.14
N ILE A 211 8.04 -0.32 9.36
CA ILE A 211 7.68 1.05 9.66
C ILE A 211 8.95 1.72 10.19
N LEU A 212 9.35 2.82 9.55
CA LEU A 212 10.53 3.59 9.90
C LEU A 212 10.08 4.87 10.60
N HIS A 213 10.61 5.12 11.80
CA HIS A 213 10.25 6.24 12.65
C HIS A 213 11.33 7.33 12.57
N ALA A 214 10.88 8.58 12.37
CA ALA A 214 11.69 9.79 12.45
C ALA A 214 12.15 10.10 13.88
#